data_AF-A0A955TAA2-F1
#
_entry.id   AF-A0A955TAA2-F1
#
_cell.length_a   1.000
_cell.length_b   1.000
_cell.length_c   1.000
_cell.angle_alpha   90.00
_cell.angle_beta   90.00
_cell.angle_gamma   90.00
#
_symmetry.space_group_name_H-M   'P 1'
#
loop_
_entity.id
_entity.type
_entity.pdbx_description
1 polymer ?
#
loop_
_entity_poly.entity_id
_entity_poly.type
_entity_poly.pdbx_seq_one_letter_code
_entity_poly.pdbx_strand_id
1 'polypeptide(L)'
;MEQRFEEILELESKAEQLAAIDEMIHWTDPGPGGYYDNLGAVGEFSHVVYQKTWEEDPSACNSPRVAFPYYKADKAAIAETMDTFEEANSTFKEEKETSSTKSRRRQEMRMAWQSQITSQYGTPLKMRYENLDPEAQYRLKVTYAGRYRPTMTLTLNDTYSVHGPVKQPQPIWPVEYYIPQEATRGGTLDLEWNLVEGRGCMVSEVWLIKVP
;
A
#
# COMPACT_ATOMS: atom_id res chain seq x y z
N MET A 1 -10.64 -8.84 -8.76
CA MET A 1 -9.81 -10.04 -9.03
C MET A 1 -10.17 -10.64 -10.38
N GLU A 2 -11.36 -10.38 -10.91
CA GLU A 2 -11.85 -10.94 -12.18
C GLU A 2 -10.99 -10.45 -13.35
N GLN A 3 -10.61 -9.17 -13.38
CA GLN A 3 -9.71 -8.61 -14.39
C GLN A 3 -8.37 -9.37 -14.51
N ARG A 4 -7.81 -9.86 -13.39
CA ARG A 4 -6.50 -10.57 -13.43
C ARG A 4 -6.64 -11.97 -14.03
N PHE A 5 -7.75 -12.65 -13.79
CA PHE A 5 -8.01 -13.93 -14.44
C PHE A 5 -8.28 -13.75 -15.93
N GLU A 6 -8.96 -12.66 -16.34
CA GLU A 6 -9.10 -12.29 -17.76
C GLU A 6 -7.72 -12.09 -18.41
N GLU A 7 -6.83 -11.31 -17.79
CA GLU A 7 -5.46 -11.08 -18.27
C GLU A 7 -4.65 -12.39 -18.38
N ILE A 8 -4.83 -13.32 -17.44
CA ILE A 8 -4.15 -14.63 -17.47
C ILE A 8 -4.66 -15.49 -18.63
N LEU A 9 -5.99 -15.50 -18.87
CA LEU A 9 -6.57 -16.28 -19.96
C LEU A 9 -6.10 -15.83 -21.35
N GLU A 10 -5.70 -14.56 -21.48
CA GLU A 10 -5.13 -13.99 -22.72
C GLU A 10 -3.66 -14.36 -22.96
N LEU A 11 -2.95 -14.95 -21.99
CA LEU A 11 -1.56 -15.37 -22.15
C LEU A 11 -1.42 -16.51 -23.17
N GLU A 12 -0.35 -16.46 -23.98
CA GLU A 12 -0.15 -17.37 -25.11
C GLU A 12 0.18 -18.80 -24.68
N SER A 13 0.86 -18.98 -23.54
CA SER A 13 1.31 -20.30 -23.10
C SER A 13 0.67 -20.76 -21.79
N LYS A 14 0.36 -22.06 -21.73
CA LYS A 14 -0.09 -22.71 -20.48
C LYS A 14 0.94 -22.60 -19.35
N ALA A 15 2.22 -22.53 -19.69
CA ALA A 15 3.30 -22.37 -18.71
C ALA A 15 3.23 -20.99 -18.04
N GLU A 16 3.05 -19.91 -18.80
CA GLU A 16 2.88 -18.56 -18.27
C GLU A 16 1.59 -18.42 -17.47
N GLN A 17 0.51 -19.05 -17.91
CA GLN A 17 -0.75 -19.09 -17.15
C GLN A 17 -0.57 -19.74 -15.78
N LEU A 18 0.09 -20.90 -15.72
CA LEU A 18 0.38 -21.58 -14.46
C LEU A 18 1.30 -20.75 -13.56
N ALA A 19 2.32 -20.10 -14.12
CA ALA A 19 3.20 -19.22 -13.36
C ALA A 19 2.45 -18.01 -12.76
N ALA A 20 1.54 -17.39 -13.51
CA ALA A 20 0.74 -16.28 -13.03
C ALA A 20 -0.27 -16.71 -11.94
N ILE A 21 -0.87 -17.89 -12.08
CA ILE A 21 -1.73 -18.48 -11.04
C ILE A 21 -0.92 -18.80 -9.78
N ASP A 22 0.27 -19.36 -9.95
CA ASP A 22 1.17 -19.68 -8.83
C ASP A 22 1.59 -18.40 -8.07
N GLU A 23 1.92 -17.32 -8.78
CA GLU A 23 2.16 -16.00 -8.16
C GLU A 23 0.93 -15.49 -7.39
N MET A 24 -0.28 -15.74 -7.91
CA MET A 24 -1.50 -15.33 -7.21
C MET A 24 -1.74 -16.13 -5.92
N ILE A 25 -1.42 -17.42 -5.92
CA ILE A 25 -1.55 -18.31 -4.76
C ILE A 25 -0.52 -17.94 -3.69
N HIS A 26 0.74 -17.75 -4.08
CA HIS A 26 1.84 -17.43 -3.18
C HIS A 26 2.05 -15.92 -2.97
N TRP A 27 1.03 -15.10 -3.27
CA TRP A 27 1.14 -13.64 -3.26
C TRP A 27 1.65 -13.06 -1.93
N THR A 28 1.14 -13.59 -0.82
CA THR A 28 1.46 -13.14 0.53
C THR A 28 2.60 -13.95 1.16
N ASP A 29 3.19 -14.90 0.43
CA ASP A 29 4.24 -15.77 0.92
C ASP A 29 5.61 -15.20 0.52
N PRO A 30 6.39 -14.64 1.45
CA PRO A 30 7.74 -14.14 1.17
C PRO A 30 8.79 -15.27 1.14
N GLY A 31 8.38 -16.52 1.39
CA GLY A 31 9.26 -17.68 1.53
C GLY A 31 9.94 -17.76 2.91
N PRO A 32 10.69 -18.85 3.17
CA PRO A 32 11.34 -19.07 4.45
C PRO A 32 12.34 -17.95 4.82
N GLY A 33 12.18 -17.36 6.00
CA GLY A 33 13.03 -16.27 6.49
C GLY A 33 12.74 -14.91 5.86
N GLY A 34 11.67 -14.80 5.06
CA GLY A 34 11.11 -13.53 4.62
C GLY A 34 9.95 -13.06 5.49
N TYR A 35 9.50 -11.82 5.27
CA TYR A 35 8.41 -11.17 5.97
C TYR A 35 7.42 -10.57 4.98
N TYR A 36 6.14 -10.55 5.35
CA TYR A 36 5.07 -9.90 4.61
C TYR A 36 4.23 -9.07 5.59
N ASP A 37 4.02 -7.80 5.26
CA ASP A 37 3.19 -6.88 6.02
C ASP A 37 2.10 -6.30 5.13
N ASN A 38 0.85 -6.49 5.55
CA ASN A 38 -0.32 -5.86 4.96
C ASN A 38 -0.68 -4.63 5.79
N LEU A 39 -0.17 -3.49 5.33
CA LEU A 39 -0.29 -2.21 6.04
C LEU A 39 -1.72 -1.64 6.03
N GLY A 40 -2.63 -2.26 5.28
CA GLY A 40 -4.05 -1.97 5.29
C GLY A 40 -4.89 -2.80 6.26
N ALA A 41 -4.36 -3.89 6.81
CA ALA A 41 -5.11 -4.83 7.66
C ALA A 41 -4.68 -4.72 9.12
N VAL A 42 -5.65 -4.58 10.03
CA VAL A 42 -5.40 -4.47 11.47
C VAL A 42 -4.68 -5.72 11.97
N GLY A 43 -3.48 -5.55 12.53
CA GLY A 43 -2.69 -6.64 13.10
C GLY A 43 -1.69 -7.31 12.15
N GLU A 44 -1.67 -6.94 10.86
CA GLU A 44 -0.74 -7.48 9.86
C GLU A 44 0.40 -6.51 9.51
N PHE A 45 0.69 -5.55 10.40
CA PHE A 45 1.73 -4.52 10.23
C PHE A 45 2.65 -4.41 11.44
N SER A 46 3.02 -5.54 12.05
CA SER A 46 3.78 -5.58 13.31
C SER A 46 5.15 -4.88 13.21
N HIS A 47 5.70 -4.72 12.02
CA HIS A 47 6.99 -4.06 11.81
C HIS A 47 6.88 -2.52 11.73
N VAL A 48 5.70 -1.93 11.76
CA VAL A 48 5.55 -0.46 11.75
C VAL A 48 6.00 0.13 13.08
N VAL A 49 6.91 1.10 13.00
CA VAL A 49 7.44 1.81 14.17
C VAL A 49 6.62 3.07 14.42
N TYR A 50 5.93 3.09 15.57
CA TYR A 50 5.23 4.27 16.06
C TYR A 50 6.21 5.21 16.74
N GLN A 51 6.38 6.42 16.20
CA GLN A 51 7.31 7.42 16.74
C GLN A 51 6.77 8.18 17.94
N LYS A 52 5.47 8.07 18.22
CA LYS A 52 4.78 8.69 19.35
C LYS A 52 3.86 7.69 20.01
N THR A 53 3.66 7.84 21.32
CA THR A 53 2.65 7.05 22.02
C THR A 53 1.24 7.58 21.73
N TRP A 54 0.23 6.79 22.10
CA TRP A 54 -1.16 7.21 21.97
C TRP A 54 -1.47 8.46 22.80
N GLU A 55 -0.88 8.61 23.98
CA GLU A 55 -1.08 9.78 24.84
C GLU A 55 -0.53 11.07 24.21
N GLU A 56 0.58 10.97 23.46
CA GLU A 56 1.23 12.10 22.81
C GLU A 56 0.53 12.52 21.51
N ASP A 57 -0.17 11.59 20.85
CA ASP A 57 -0.87 11.83 19.58
C ASP A 57 -2.14 10.98 19.45
N PRO A 58 -3.17 11.23 20.28
CA PRO A 58 -4.37 10.39 20.34
C PRO A 58 -5.21 10.44 19.06
N SER A 59 -4.98 11.44 18.21
CA SER A 59 -5.65 11.61 16.91
C SER A 59 -4.84 11.07 15.73
N ALA A 60 -3.67 10.46 15.97
CA ALA A 60 -2.74 9.99 14.93
C ALA A 60 -2.46 11.07 13.86
N CYS A 61 -2.26 12.31 14.30
CA CYS A 61 -1.90 13.44 13.44
C CYS A 61 -0.43 13.35 13.02
N ASN A 62 0.44 12.86 13.89
CA ASN A 62 1.87 12.71 13.69
C ASN A 62 2.33 11.26 13.92
N SER A 63 1.40 10.31 13.79
CA SER A 63 1.63 8.88 13.91
C SER A 63 1.05 8.17 12.69
N PRO A 64 1.66 7.07 12.22
CA PRO A 64 1.07 6.24 11.18
C PRO A 64 -0.29 5.70 11.60
N ARG A 65 -1.26 5.66 10.68
CA ARG A 65 -2.55 4.99 10.88
C ARG A 65 -3.03 4.28 9.63
N VAL A 66 -3.86 3.27 9.79
CA VAL A 66 -4.59 2.68 8.67
C VAL A 66 -5.63 3.68 8.16
N ALA A 67 -5.65 3.88 6.84
CA ALA A 67 -6.64 4.69 6.16
C ALA A 67 -7.36 3.86 5.10
N PHE A 68 -8.65 4.18 4.95
CA PHE A 68 -9.56 3.57 3.98
C PHE A 68 -9.89 4.58 2.87
N PRO A 69 -9.00 4.80 1.90
CA PRO A 69 -9.18 5.82 0.87
C PRO A 69 -10.35 5.55 -0.09
N TYR A 70 -10.84 4.31 -0.15
CA TYR A 70 -11.83 3.87 -1.13
C TYR A 70 -13.20 3.60 -0.49
N TYR A 71 -13.80 4.63 0.11
CA TYR A 71 -15.26 4.68 0.28
C TYR A 71 -15.84 5.79 -0.59
N LYS A 72 -15.93 5.50 -1.90
CA LYS A 72 -16.98 6.09 -2.73
C LYS A 72 -17.58 4.92 -3.49
N ALA A 73 -18.65 4.36 -2.92
CA ALA A 73 -19.57 3.56 -3.71
C ALA A 73 -19.96 4.40 -4.95
N ASP A 74 -20.14 3.72 -6.08
CA ASP A 74 -20.64 4.36 -7.28
C ASP A 74 -21.93 5.11 -6.92
N LYS A 75 -22.03 6.39 -7.30
CA LYS A 75 -23.25 7.18 -7.06
C LYS A 75 -24.47 6.50 -7.69
N ALA A 76 -24.29 5.73 -8.77
CA ALA A 76 -25.35 4.94 -9.39
C ALA A 76 -25.84 3.78 -8.51
N ALA A 77 -25.00 3.25 -7.61
CA ALA A 77 -25.35 2.16 -6.70
C ALA A 77 -26.03 2.64 -5.40
N ILE A 78 -26.00 3.94 -5.10
CA ILE A 78 -26.60 4.53 -3.88
C ILE A 78 -28.04 5.02 -4.13
N ALA A 79 -28.55 4.94 -5.37
CA ALA A 79 -29.81 5.56 -5.76
C ALA A 79 -31.10 4.80 -5.38
N GLU A 80 -31.04 3.68 -4.65
CA GLU A 80 -32.24 2.94 -4.24
C GLU A 80 -32.30 2.72 -2.72
N THR A 81 -32.77 3.74 -2.00
CA THR A 81 -33.81 3.67 -0.95
C THR A 81 -33.86 5.02 -0.23
N MET A 82 -34.48 6.01 -0.86
CA MET A 82 -34.95 7.19 -0.11
C MET A 82 -36.34 6.87 0.41
N ASP A 83 -36.43 6.52 1.69
CA ASP A 83 -37.69 6.57 2.42
C ASP A 83 -38.06 8.05 2.59
N THR A 84 -39.34 8.37 2.41
CA THR A 84 -39.92 9.72 2.43
C THR A 84 -39.66 10.53 3.72
N PHE A 85 -39.03 9.90 4.72
CA PHE A 85 -38.66 10.52 6.00
C PHE A 85 -37.36 11.35 5.96
N GLU A 86 -36.39 11.03 5.09
CA GLU A 86 -35.09 11.74 5.03
C GLU A 86 -35.17 13.15 4.40
N GLU A 87 -36.15 13.36 3.53
CA GLU A 87 -36.35 14.63 2.80
C GLU A 87 -36.76 15.77 3.74
N ALA A 88 -37.47 15.46 4.83
CA ALA A 88 -37.92 16.44 5.81
C ALA A 88 -36.81 16.94 6.76
N ASN A 89 -35.68 16.24 6.86
CA ASN A 89 -34.62 16.53 7.85
C ASN A 89 -33.28 17.03 7.24
N SER A 90 -33.17 17.13 5.92
CA SER A 90 -31.87 17.31 5.26
C SER A 90 -31.79 18.64 4.51
N THR A 91 -31.57 19.75 5.22
CA THR A 91 -31.20 21.02 4.55
C THR A 91 -29.69 21.07 4.30
N PHE A 92 -29.19 20.28 3.35
CA PHE A 92 -27.83 20.46 2.82
C PHE A 92 -27.93 20.88 1.34
N LYS A 93 -27.29 22.01 1.01
CA LYS A 93 -27.27 22.57 -0.34
C LYS A 93 -26.59 21.62 -1.31
N GLU A 94 -27.21 21.42 -2.48
CA GLU A 94 -26.67 20.66 -3.59
C GLU A 94 -25.31 21.21 -4.04
N GLU A 95 -24.29 20.35 -4.03
CA GLU A 95 -23.05 20.57 -4.78
C GLU A 95 -23.32 20.15 -6.23
N LYS A 96 -23.59 21.12 -7.11
CA LYS A 96 -23.64 20.89 -8.56
C LYS A 96 -22.21 20.64 -9.06
N GLU A 97 -21.94 19.42 -9.49
CA GLU A 97 -20.74 19.13 -10.26
C GLU A 97 -21.10 18.61 -11.66
N THR A 98 -20.82 19.46 -12.63
CA THR A 98 -20.79 19.14 -14.06
C THR A 98 -19.48 18.44 -14.35
N SER A 99 -19.49 17.16 -14.76
CA SER A 99 -18.48 16.68 -15.71
C SER A 99 -18.86 15.35 -16.33
N SER A 100 -19.10 15.38 -17.63
CA SER A 100 -18.99 14.23 -18.51
C SER A 100 -17.51 13.90 -18.75
N THR A 101 -17.09 12.66 -18.49
CA THR A 101 -15.95 12.10 -19.22
C THR A 101 -16.06 10.58 -19.24
N LYS A 102 -15.85 9.99 -20.43
CA LYS A 102 -15.83 8.54 -20.66
C LYS A 102 -14.99 7.85 -19.58
N SER A 103 -15.61 6.90 -18.87
CA SER A 103 -14.97 6.10 -17.84
C SER A 103 -13.75 5.38 -18.41
N ARG A 104 -12.54 5.77 -18.00
CA ARG A 104 -11.35 4.92 -18.12
C ARG A 104 -11.63 3.68 -17.25
N ARG A 105 -11.56 2.47 -17.82
CA ARG A 105 -11.70 1.21 -17.05
C ARG A 105 -10.69 1.27 -15.88
N ARG A 106 -11.21 1.46 -14.66
CA ARG A 106 -10.41 1.57 -13.45
C ARG A 106 -9.85 0.20 -13.14
N GLN A 107 -8.54 0.11 -12.86
CA GLN A 107 -7.92 -1.16 -12.44
C GLN A 107 -8.68 -1.74 -11.24
N GLU A 108 -9.04 -3.02 -11.33
CA GLU A 108 -9.51 -3.77 -10.18
C GLU A 108 -8.38 -3.94 -9.17
N MET A 109 -8.62 -3.45 -7.95
CA MET A 109 -7.63 -3.49 -6.88
C MET A 109 -7.78 -4.77 -6.07
N ARG A 110 -6.66 -5.39 -5.68
CA ARG A 110 -6.67 -6.39 -4.59
C ARG A 110 -7.24 -5.74 -3.34
N MET A 111 -7.90 -6.52 -2.48
CA MET A 111 -8.47 -6.00 -1.22
C MET A 111 -7.41 -5.32 -0.36
N ALA A 112 -6.19 -5.90 -0.29
CA ALA A 112 -5.06 -5.33 0.43
C ALA A 112 -4.59 -3.95 -0.09
N TRP A 113 -4.95 -3.57 -1.32
CA TRP A 113 -4.61 -2.26 -1.91
C TRP A 113 -5.70 -1.21 -1.69
N GLN A 114 -6.86 -1.62 -1.15
CA GLN A 114 -7.97 -0.71 -0.89
C GLN A 114 -7.82 0.04 0.43
N SER A 115 -6.91 -0.43 1.29
CA SER A 115 -6.50 0.19 2.53
C SER A 115 -4.98 0.28 2.55
N GLN A 116 -4.45 1.20 3.34
CA GLN A 116 -3.02 1.41 3.45
C GLN A 116 -2.71 2.08 4.77
N ILE A 117 -1.45 1.99 5.19
CA ILE A 117 -0.99 2.88 6.24
C ILE A 117 -0.72 4.25 5.64
N THR A 118 -1.04 5.29 6.40
CA THR A 118 -0.73 6.66 6.07
C THR A 118 -0.15 7.40 7.25
N SER A 119 0.89 8.19 6.98
CA SER A 119 1.40 9.21 7.89
C SER A 119 0.84 10.58 7.49
N GLN A 120 0.86 11.56 8.40
CA GLN A 120 0.35 12.91 8.12
C GLN A 120 1.40 13.99 8.42
N TYR A 121 1.18 15.19 7.88
CA TYR A 121 2.00 16.39 8.11
C TYR A 121 3.51 16.21 7.87
N GLY A 122 3.88 15.36 6.91
CA GLY A 122 5.29 15.09 6.60
C GLY A 122 5.97 14.15 7.60
N THR A 123 5.24 13.57 8.56
CA THR A 123 5.77 12.51 9.42
C THR A 123 6.26 11.35 8.55
N PRO A 124 7.50 10.87 8.72
CA PRO A 124 7.98 9.71 7.98
C PRO A 124 7.20 8.44 8.36
N LEU A 125 7.04 7.53 7.42
CA LEU A 125 6.61 6.17 7.73
C LEU A 125 7.86 5.33 7.99
N LYS A 126 7.96 4.73 9.17
CA LYS A 126 9.09 3.89 9.56
C LYS A 126 8.65 2.44 9.78
N MET A 127 9.48 1.49 9.37
CA MET A 127 9.34 0.08 9.70
C MET A 127 10.69 -0.49 10.16
N ARG A 128 10.66 -1.48 11.05
CA ARG A 128 11.84 -2.19 11.53
C ARG A 128 11.61 -3.70 11.45
N TYR A 129 12.55 -4.39 10.80
CA TYR A 129 12.64 -5.84 10.81
C TYR A 129 13.79 -6.27 11.71
N GLU A 130 13.60 -7.40 12.39
CA GLU A 130 14.56 -8.00 13.31
C GLU A 130 14.77 -9.48 12.98
N ASN A 131 15.78 -10.11 13.58
CA ASN A 131 16.11 -11.52 13.39
C ASN A 131 16.37 -11.90 11.91
N LEU A 132 16.99 -10.98 11.16
CA LEU A 132 17.43 -11.26 9.79
C LEU A 132 18.68 -12.13 9.80
N ASP A 133 18.82 -12.97 8.77
CA ASP A 133 20.03 -13.76 8.55
C ASP A 133 21.16 -12.84 8.05
N PRO A 134 22.26 -12.66 8.82
CA PRO A 134 23.34 -11.73 8.47
C PRO A 134 24.05 -12.05 7.16
N GLU A 135 24.03 -13.32 6.75
CA GLU A 135 24.74 -13.80 5.56
C GLU A 135 23.82 -13.84 4.33
N ALA A 136 22.52 -13.67 4.52
CA ALA A 136 21.56 -13.74 3.44
C ALA A 136 21.45 -12.45 2.64
N GLN A 137 21.15 -12.60 1.35
CA GLN A 137 20.76 -11.50 0.48
C GLN A 137 19.24 -11.33 0.56
N TYR A 138 18.78 -10.09 0.66
CA TYR A 138 17.35 -9.76 0.70
C TYR A 138 16.91 -8.90 -0.49
N ARG A 139 15.62 -8.92 -0.79
CA ARG A 139 14.94 -7.99 -1.69
C ARG A 139 13.74 -7.36 -1.00
N LEU A 140 13.51 -6.09 -1.29
CA LEU A 140 12.32 -5.37 -0.83
C LEU A 140 11.30 -5.31 -1.95
N LYS A 141 10.07 -5.76 -1.71
CA LYS A 141 8.94 -5.55 -2.60
C LYS A 141 7.95 -4.60 -1.91
N VAL A 142 7.42 -3.61 -2.61
CA VAL A 142 6.53 -2.60 -2.03
C VAL A 142 5.36 -2.30 -2.95
N THR A 143 4.14 -2.35 -2.42
CA THR A 143 2.96 -1.83 -3.11
C THR A 143 2.64 -0.42 -2.62
N TYR A 144 2.83 0.57 -3.51
CA TYR A 144 2.36 1.93 -3.29
C TYR A 144 0.91 2.06 -3.77
N ALA A 145 -0.03 2.19 -2.84
CA ALA A 145 -1.41 2.49 -3.18
C ALA A 145 -2.01 3.49 -2.19
N GLY A 146 -2.53 4.59 -2.72
CA GLY A 146 -3.24 5.58 -1.94
C GLY A 146 -3.91 6.64 -2.80
N ARG A 147 -5.04 7.16 -2.33
CA ARG A 147 -5.84 8.16 -3.06
C ARG A 147 -5.05 9.40 -3.45
N TYR A 148 -4.13 9.84 -2.61
CA TYR A 148 -3.39 11.10 -2.81
C TYR A 148 -2.12 10.93 -3.63
N ARG A 149 -1.74 9.69 -3.97
CA ARG A 149 -0.59 9.35 -4.84
C ARG A 149 0.67 10.18 -4.53
N PRO A 150 1.13 10.19 -3.25
CA PRO A 150 2.25 11.02 -2.83
C PRO A 150 3.54 10.65 -3.57
N THR A 151 4.44 11.61 -3.69
CA THR A 151 5.84 11.38 -4.08
C THR A 151 6.66 11.15 -2.83
N MET A 152 7.41 10.04 -2.77
CA MET A 152 8.17 9.65 -1.58
C MET A 152 9.59 9.21 -1.94
N THR A 153 10.52 9.40 -1.02
CA THR A 153 11.82 8.70 -1.01
C THR A 153 11.76 7.50 -0.08
N LEU A 154 12.71 6.58 -0.22
CA LEU A 154 12.91 5.44 0.67
C LEU A 154 14.38 5.26 1.00
N THR A 155 14.69 5.17 2.29
CA THR A 155 16.04 4.92 2.82
C THR A 155 16.07 3.69 3.73
N LEU A 156 17.23 3.03 3.80
CA LEU A 156 17.53 1.94 4.74
C LEU A 156 18.55 2.41 5.78
N ASN A 157 18.29 2.11 7.05
CA ASN A 157 19.21 2.38 8.18
C ASN A 157 19.76 3.83 8.16
N ASP A 158 18.93 4.80 7.75
CA ASP A 158 19.28 6.22 7.55
C ASP A 158 20.49 6.49 6.62
N THR A 159 20.99 5.48 5.92
CA THR A 159 22.28 5.53 5.21
C THR A 159 22.13 5.22 3.73
N TYR A 160 21.36 4.18 3.38
CA TYR A 160 21.27 3.69 2.01
C TYR A 160 20.01 4.22 1.35
N SER A 161 20.14 4.99 0.25
CA SER A 161 18.98 5.40 -0.54
C SER A 161 18.55 4.27 -1.48
N VAL A 162 17.33 3.76 -1.31
CA VAL A 162 16.74 2.72 -2.18
C VAL A 162 16.21 3.37 -3.45
N HIS A 163 15.46 4.46 -3.29
CA HIS A 163 15.01 5.29 -4.40
C HIS A 163 14.79 6.73 -3.95
N GLY A 164 15.01 7.65 -4.91
CA GLY A 164 14.68 9.07 -4.78
C GLY A 164 13.17 9.32 -4.86
N PRO A 165 12.75 10.54 -5.23
CA PRO A 165 11.33 10.89 -5.31
C PRO A 165 10.59 10.03 -6.35
N VAL A 166 9.79 9.08 -5.87
CA VAL A 166 8.99 8.16 -6.70
C VAL A 166 7.51 8.35 -6.37
N LYS A 167 6.68 8.44 -7.42
CA LYS A 167 5.22 8.45 -7.32
C LYS A 167 4.67 7.03 -7.35
N GLN A 168 3.46 6.86 -6.82
CA GLN A 168 2.68 5.63 -6.98
C GLN A 168 2.58 5.22 -8.48
N PRO A 169 2.93 3.97 -8.84
CA PRO A 169 2.82 3.44 -10.20
C PRO A 169 1.41 3.53 -10.81
N GLN A 170 1.35 3.50 -12.14
CA GLN A 170 0.09 3.36 -12.89
C GLN A 170 0.31 2.40 -14.07
N PRO A 171 -0.30 1.21 -14.08
CA PRO A 171 -1.20 0.64 -13.05
C PRO A 171 -0.50 0.42 -11.70
N ILE A 172 -1.29 0.23 -10.64
CA ILE A 172 -0.76 -0.15 -9.33
C ILE A 172 -0.19 -1.56 -9.46
N TRP A 173 1.08 -1.71 -9.10
CA TRP A 173 1.78 -2.99 -9.08
C TRP A 173 2.90 -2.92 -8.04
N PRO A 174 3.25 -4.03 -7.36
CA PRO A 174 4.40 -4.03 -6.47
C PRO A 174 5.69 -3.74 -7.25
N VAL A 175 6.59 -2.99 -6.63
CA VAL A 175 7.92 -2.67 -7.16
C VAL A 175 8.97 -3.36 -6.32
N GLU A 176 9.94 -4.00 -6.97
CA GLU A 176 11.05 -4.66 -6.30
C GLU A 176 12.31 -3.79 -6.29
N TYR A 177 13.01 -3.81 -5.16
CA TYR A 177 14.25 -3.10 -4.93
C TYR A 177 15.30 -4.04 -4.34
N TYR A 178 16.55 -3.79 -4.75
CA TYR A 178 17.71 -4.44 -4.18
C TYR A 178 18.03 -3.87 -2.79
N ILE A 179 18.41 -4.73 -1.85
CA ILE A 179 18.89 -4.36 -0.52
C ILE A 179 20.36 -4.75 -0.43
N PRO A 180 21.32 -3.84 -0.21
CA PRO A 180 22.71 -4.22 0.03
C PRO A 180 22.82 -5.16 1.24
N GLN A 181 23.63 -6.22 1.15
CA GLN A 181 23.81 -7.18 2.26
C GLN A 181 24.32 -6.49 3.54
N GLU A 182 25.11 -5.42 3.39
CA GLU A 182 25.60 -4.60 4.48
C GLU A 182 24.46 -3.98 5.31
N ALA A 183 23.31 -3.70 4.69
CA ALA A 183 22.16 -3.13 5.38
C ALA A 183 21.45 -4.16 6.29
N THR A 184 21.63 -5.46 6.06
CA THR A 184 20.98 -6.53 6.85
C THR A 184 21.96 -7.32 7.72
N ARG A 185 23.27 -7.13 7.57
CA ARG A 185 24.33 -7.84 8.32
C ARG A 185 24.21 -7.71 9.85
N GLY A 186 23.59 -6.64 10.34
CA GLY A 186 23.33 -6.43 11.77
C GLY A 186 22.20 -7.30 12.34
N GLY A 187 21.48 -8.07 11.51
CA GLY A 187 20.29 -8.82 11.90
C GLY A 187 19.03 -7.96 12.02
N THR A 188 19.12 -6.67 11.70
CA THR A 188 18.02 -5.70 11.72
C THR A 188 18.02 -4.86 10.45
N LEU A 189 16.85 -4.38 10.03
CA LEU A 189 16.70 -3.48 8.89
C LEU A 189 15.63 -2.43 9.20
N ASP A 190 16.01 -1.16 9.12
CA ASP A 190 15.09 -0.03 9.22
C ASP A 190 14.73 0.48 7.84
N LEU A 191 13.43 0.61 7.56
CA LEU A 191 12.89 1.27 6.38
C LEU A 191 12.33 2.62 6.78
N GLU A 192 12.62 3.65 6.01
CA GLU A 192 12.03 4.97 6.20
C GLU A 192 11.56 5.58 4.88
N TRP A 193 10.26 5.82 4.78
CA TRP A 193 9.68 6.62 3.72
C TRP A 193 9.51 8.06 4.17
N ASN A 194 9.98 8.99 3.34
CA ASN A 194 9.83 10.43 3.55
C ASN A 194 8.96 11.05 2.46
N LEU A 195 8.07 11.96 2.85
CA LEU A 195 7.20 12.68 1.92
C LEU A 195 8.01 13.77 1.20
N VAL A 196 7.92 13.79 -0.13
CA VAL A 196 8.45 14.86 -0.98
C VAL A 196 7.33 15.79 -1.45
N GLU A 197 6.23 15.22 -1.93
CA GLU A 197 5.10 15.98 -2.49
C GLU A 197 3.79 15.25 -2.23
N GLY A 198 2.71 16.00 -1.97
CA GLY A 198 1.37 15.45 -1.77
C GLY A 198 0.97 15.38 -0.30
N ARG A 199 0.18 14.36 0.07
CA ARG A 199 -0.35 14.21 1.42
C ARG A 199 0.09 12.90 2.04
N GLY A 200 1.06 12.97 2.94
CA GLY A 200 1.47 11.84 3.78
C GLY A 200 2.17 10.71 3.03
N CYS A 201 2.90 9.85 3.74
CA CYS A 201 3.36 8.60 3.14
C CYS A 201 2.16 7.65 2.99
N MET A 202 2.13 6.84 1.94
CA MET A 202 1.05 5.88 1.67
C MET A 202 1.61 4.59 1.08
N VAL A 203 1.54 3.51 1.85
CA VAL A 203 2.07 2.18 1.48
C VAL A 203 1.07 1.11 1.90
N SER A 204 0.71 0.20 0.99
CA SER A 204 -0.30 -0.83 1.24
C SER A 204 0.29 -2.17 1.65
N GLU A 205 1.37 -2.61 1.00
CA GLU A 205 1.99 -3.89 1.28
C GLU A 205 3.50 -3.75 1.20
N VAL A 206 4.21 -4.52 2.02
CA VAL A 206 5.66 -4.65 1.98
C VAL A 206 6.02 -6.13 2.14
N TRP A 207 6.98 -6.59 1.33
CA TRP A 207 7.62 -7.88 1.52
C TRP A 207 9.12 -7.67 1.67
N LEU A 208 9.70 -8.35 2.65
CA LEU A 208 11.14 -8.53 2.75
C LEU A 208 11.43 -9.99 2.40
N ILE A 209 11.95 -10.22 1.20
CA ILE A 209 12.10 -11.57 0.63
C ILE A 209 13.55 -11.99 0.78
N LYS A 210 13.80 -13.13 1.43
CA LYS A 210 15.11 -13.76 1.48
C LYS A 210 15.40 -14.40 0.12
N VAL A 211 16.49 -14.02 -0.52
CA VAL A 211 16.91 -14.61 -1.81
C VAL A 211 17.51 -15.99 -1.54
N PRO A 212 17.11 -17.04 -2.30
CA PRO A 212 17.67 -18.38 -2.19
C PRO A 212 19.18 -18.45 -2.50
#